data_AF-B5Y2Q9-F1
#
_entry.id   AF-B5Y2Q9-F1
#
_cell.length_a   1.000
_cell.length_b   1.000
_cell.length_c   1.000
_cell.angle_alpha   90.00
_cell.angle_beta   90.00
_cell.angle_gamma   90.00
#
_symmetry.space_group_name_H-M   'P 1'
#
loop_
_entity.id
_entity.type
_entity.pdbx_description
1 polymer ?
#
loop_
_entity_poly.entity_id
_entity_poly.type
_entity_poly.pdbx_seq_one_letter_code
_entity_poly.pdbx_strand_id
1 'polypeptide(L)'
;MMTYTQGNLLDAPVEALVNTVNTVGVMGKGIALMFKERFPDNMKAYALACKQKQVMTGKMFITETGELMGPRWIVNFPTKQHWRADSRMEWIEDGLQDLRRFLIEENVRSIAIPPLGAGNGGLNWPDVRTRIESALGDLQDTEILIYEPTEKYQNVAKSTGVKKLTPARAMIAELVRRYWVLGMECSLLEIQKLAWLLQRAIEQHQQEDVLKLRFEAHYYGPYAPNLNHLLNALDGTYLKAEKRIPDSQPLDVIWFNDREKEHVNLWLNSEAKEWLPALEQVSQLIDGFESPFGLELLATVDWLLTRGECQPTLDSVKEGLHQWPAGERWANRKMKLFDDKNLQFAINRVMEFHC
;
A
#
# COMPACT_ATOMS: atom_id res chain seq x y z
N MET A 1 2.72 -36.21 -0.30
CA MET A 1 3.98 -35.84 -0.99
C MET A 1 4.16 -34.33 -0.89
N MET A 2 5.32 -33.83 -0.46
CA MET A 2 5.58 -32.39 -0.30
C MET A 2 6.53 -31.90 -1.39
N THR A 3 6.14 -30.85 -2.12
CA THR A 3 6.92 -30.25 -3.22
C THR A 3 7.12 -28.76 -2.98
N TYR A 4 8.28 -28.25 -3.39
CA TYR A 4 8.65 -26.84 -3.28
C TYR A 4 8.59 -26.19 -4.65
N THR A 5 7.96 -25.01 -4.73
CA THR A 5 7.80 -24.27 -5.98
C THR A 5 7.86 -22.77 -5.76
N GLN A 6 7.89 -22.04 -6.87
CA GLN A 6 7.74 -20.60 -6.93
C GLN A 6 6.64 -20.28 -7.95
N GLY A 7 5.85 -19.25 -7.70
CA GLY A 7 4.79 -18.82 -8.62
C GLY A 7 3.65 -18.12 -7.89
N ASN A 8 2.59 -17.80 -8.63
CA ASN A 8 1.37 -17.31 -8.01
C ASN A 8 0.62 -18.48 -7.32
N LEU A 9 0.52 -18.43 -5.99
CA LEU A 9 -0.20 -19.44 -5.20
C LEU A 9 -1.67 -19.58 -5.62
N LEU A 10 -2.31 -18.50 -6.08
CA LEU A 10 -3.69 -18.56 -6.51
C LEU A 10 -3.87 -19.45 -7.76
N ASP A 11 -2.84 -19.65 -8.57
CA ASP A 11 -2.94 -20.47 -9.78
C ASP A 11 -2.67 -21.97 -9.50
N ALA A 12 -2.44 -22.34 -8.24
CA ALA A 12 -2.16 -23.72 -7.85
C ALA A 12 -3.36 -24.64 -8.17
N PRO A 13 -3.15 -25.77 -8.87
CA PRO A 13 -4.20 -26.72 -9.21
C PRO A 13 -4.50 -27.67 -8.03
N VAL A 14 -5.01 -27.12 -6.92
CA VAL A 14 -5.19 -27.83 -5.65
C VAL A 14 -6.59 -27.64 -5.06
N GLU A 15 -7.01 -28.52 -4.16
CA GLU A 15 -8.32 -28.46 -3.49
C GLU A 15 -8.42 -27.36 -2.44
N ALA A 16 -7.30 -27.03 -1.77
CA ALA A 16 -7.26 -26.02 -0.73
C ALA A 16 -6.14 -24.99 -0.95
N LEU A 17 -6.45 -23.72 -0.74
CA LEU A 17 -5.48 -22.63 -0.76
C LEU A 17 -5.33 -21.99 0.63
N VAL A 18 -4.09 -21.85 1.10
CA VAL A 18 -3.83 -21.16 2.37
C VAL A 18 -3.63 -19.66 2.16
N ASN A 19 -4.43 -18.87 2.88
CA ASN A 19 -4.33 -17.42 2.95
C ASN A 19 -3.75 -17.00 4.30
N THR A 20 -2.68 -16.20 4.32
CA THR A 20 -2.13 -15.68 5.59
C THR A 20 -2.88 -14.42 6.00
N VAL A 21 -3.53 -14.44 7.17
CA VAL A 21 -4.42 -13.37 7.64
C VAL A 21 -4.03 -12.83 9.01
N ASN A 22 -4.71 -11.77 9.43
CA ASN A 22 -4.70 -11.28 10.81
C ASN A 22 -6.00 -11.68 11.54
N THR A 23 -6.22 -11.21 12.76
CA THR A 23 -7.48 -11.46 13.51
C THR A 23 -8.39 -10.22 13.56
N VAL A 24 -8.04 -9.13 12.86
CA VAL A 24 -8.78 -7.86 12.87
C VAL A 24 -9.55 -7.59 11.58
N GLY A 25 -9.67 -8.57 10.69
CA GLY A 25 -10.57 -8.48 9.54
C GLY A 25 -10.04 -7.65 8.36
N VAL A 26 -8.72 -7.42 8.25
CA VAL A 26 -8.13 -6.59 7.19
C VAL A 26 -7.29 -7.43 6.23
N MET A 27 -7.60 -7.40 4.93
CA MET A 27 -6.76 -7.97 3.86
C MET A 27 -6.29 -6.85 2.93
N GLY A 28 -5.22 -6.17 3.31
CA GLY A 28 -4.81 -4.89 2.70
C GLY A 28 -3.54 -4.92 1.86
N LYS A 29 -2.71 -5.95 2.00
CA LYS A 29 -1.41 -6.09 1.32
C LYS A 29 -1.03 -7.55 1.13
N GLY A 30 -0.03 -7.81 0.29
CA GLY A 30 0.50 -9.14 0.02
C GLY A 30 -0.53 -10.13 -0.48
N ILE A 31 -0.28 -11.41 -0.20
CA ILE A 31 -1.15 -12.50 -0.63
C ILE A 31 -2.60 -12.34 -0.13
N ALA A 32 -2.81 -11.81 1.08
CA ALA A 32 -4.15 -11.56 1.62
C ALA A 32 -4.99 -10.63 0.73
N LEU A 33 -4.37 -9.57 0.18
CA LEU A 33 -5.06 -8.69 -0.76
C LEU A 33 -5.46 -9.43 -2.04
N MET A 34 -4.60 -10.33 -2.54
CA MET A 34 -4.90 -11.15 -3.72
C MET A 34 -6.08 -12.10 -3.45
N PHE A 35 -6.13 -12.73 -2.27
CA PHE A 35 -7.30 -13.53 -1.84
C PHE A 35 -8.57 -12.70 -1.73
N LYS A 36 -8.49 -11.48 -1.18
CA LYS A 36 -9.65 -10.56 -1.10
C LYS A 36 -10.22 -10.22 -2.48
N GLU A 37 -9.36 -10.04 -3.48
CA GLU A 37 -9.78 -9.71 -4.84
C GLU A 37 -10.37 -10.92 -5.57
N ARG A 38 -9.75 -12.11 -5.44
CA ARG A 38 -10.22 -13.33 -6.12
C ARG A 38 -11.46 -13.94 -5.44
N PHE A 39 -11.51 -13.93 -4.11
CA PHE A 39 -12.55 -14.59 -3.32
C PHE A 39 -13.29 -13.58 -2.43
N PRO A 40 -14.13 -12.70 -3.00
CA PRO A 40 -14.81 -11.65 -2.24
C PRO A 40 -15.76 -12.20 -1.17
N ASP A 41 -16.35 -13.37 -1.37
CA ASP A 41 -17.25 -13.99 -0.38
C ASP A 41 -16.48 -14.58 0.81
N ASN A 42 -15.29 -15.16 0.58
CA ASN A 42 -14.35 -15.48 1.67
C ASN A 42 -14.00 -14.23 2.49
N MET A 43 -13.69 -13.10 1.85
CA MET A 43 -13.40 -11.85 2.56
C MET A 43 -14.58 -11.39 3.43
N LYS A 44 -15.83 -11.47 2.93
CA LYS A 44 -17.03 -11.10 3.69
C LYS A 44 -17.20 -12.00 4.92
N ALA A 45 -17.08 -13.32 4.75
CA ALA A 45 -17.18 -14.29 5.83
C ALA A 45 -16.08 -14.08 6.89
N TYR A 46 -14.83 -13.93 6.46
CA TYR A 46 -13.68 -13.65 7.33
C TYR A 46 -13.83 -12.34 8.11
N ALA A 47 -14.26 -11.25 7.47
CA ALA A 47 -14.49 -9.97 8.16
C ALA A 47 -15.56 -10.07 9.24
N LEU A 48 -16.66 -10.78 8.95
CA LEU A 48 -17.74 -11.03 9.91
C LEU A 48 -17.24 -11.86 11.10
N ALA A 49 -16.52 -12.94 10.83
CA ALA A 49 -15.93 -13.80 11.85
C ALA A 49 -14.93 -13.05 12.75
N CYS A 50 -14.09 -12.17 12.18
CA CYS A 50 -13.19 -11.31 12.95
C CYS A 50 -13.97 -10.35 13.85
N LYS A 51 -15.04 -9.72 13.34
CA LYS A 51 -15.91 -8.84 14.13
C LYS A 51 -16.57 -9.58 15.30
N GLN A 52 -16.88 -10.86 15.11
CA GLN A 52 -17.42 -11.76 16.12
C GLN A 52 -16.35 -12.41 17.01
N LYS A 53 -15.06 -12.04 16.85
CA LYS A 53 -13.90 -12.60 17.57
C LYS A 53 -13.74 -14.12 17.43
N GLN A 54 -14.20 -14.67 16.30
CA GLN A 54 -14.11 -16.11 16.01
C GLN A 54 -12.78 -16.50 15.36
N VAL A 55 -12.07 -15.52 14.76
CA VAL A 55 -10.74 -15.73 14.18
C VAL A 55 -9.68 -15.45 15.24
N MET A 56 -8.86 -16.44 15.55
CA MET A 56 -7.79 -16.37 16.54
C MET A 56 -6.54 -17.07 16.03
N THR A 57 -5.37 -16.58 16.45
CA THR A 57 -4.08 -17.25 16.16
C THR A 57 -4.08 -18.68 16.67
N GLY A 58 -3.46 -19.59 15.92
CA GLY A 58 -3.46 -21.02 16.22
C GLY A 58 -4.71 -21.78 15.75
N LYS A 59 -5.74 -21.10 15.23
CA LYS A 59 -6.95 -21.74 14.71
C LYS A 59 -7.26 -21.26 13.29
N MET A 60 -7.45 -22.20 12.37
CA MET A 60 -7.78 -21.91 10.99
C MET A 60 -9.23 -21.43 10.88
N PHE A 61 -9.45 -20.40 10.06
CA PHE A 61 -10.79 -20.01 9.64
C PHE A 61 -11.01 -20.45 8.19
N ILE A 62 -11.82 -21.49 8.01
CA ILE A 62 -11.99 -22.16 6.73
C ILE A 62 -13.31 -21.73 6.09
N THR A 63 -13.29 -21.50 4.78
CA THR A 63 -14.50 -21.23 3.97
C THR A 63 -14.49 -22.08 2.72
N GLU A 64 -15.68 -22.45 2.23
CA GLU A 64 -15.83 -23.04 0.90
C GLU A 64 -16.01 -21.96 -0.17
N THR A 65 -15.43 -22.16 -1.35
CA THR A 65 -15.53 -21.24 -2.49
C THR A 65 -16.83 -21.40 -3.27
N GLY A 66 -17.38 -22.63 -3.30
CA GLY A 66 -18.50 -22.99 -4.17
C GLY A 66 -18.15 -23.00 -5.67
N GLU A 67 -16.86 -22.93 -6.03
CA GLU A 67 -16.42 -23.00 -7.43
C GLU A 67 -16.60 -24.42 -7.98
N LEU A 68 -17.17 -24.53 -9.19
CA LEU A 68 -17.35 -25.82 -9.88
C LEU A 68 -16.00 -26.41 -10.34
N MET A 69 -15.06 -25.52 -10.70
CA MET A 69 -13.71 -25.83 -11.14
C MET A 69 -12.77 -24.88 -10.42
N GLY A 70 -11.91 -25.39 -9.54
CA GLY A 70 -11.03 -24.57 -8.71
C GLY A 70 -10.86 -25.15 -7.30
N PRO A 71 -10.17 -24.41 -6.40
CA PRO A 71 -10.03 -24.82 -5.02
C PRO A 71 -11.39 -24.82 -4.34
N ARG A 72 -11.76 -25.92 -3.70
CA ARG A 72 -12.96 -26.02 -2.87
C ARG A 72 -12.82 -25.18 -1.60
N TRP A 73 -11.62 -25.14 -1.02
CA TRP A 73 -11.38 -24.58 0.31
C TRP A 73 -10.43 -23.39 0.27
N ILE A 74 -10.77 -22.36 1.05
CA ILE A 74 -9.84 -21.32 1.47
C ILE A 74 -9.56 -21.49 2.96
N VAL A 75 -8.30 -21.71 3.30
CA VAL A 75 -7.84 -21.82 4.68
C VAL A 75 -7.22 -20.49 5.10
N ASN A 76 -7.97 -19.67 5.83
CA ASN A 76 -7.43 -18.43 6.37
C ASN A 76 -6.63 -18.73 7.64
N PHE A 77 -5.31 -18.72 7.50
CA PHE A 77 -4.32 -19.01 8.52
C PHE A 77 -3.92 -17.73 9.27
N PRO A 78 -4.34 -17.53 10.53
CA PRO A 78 -4.05 -16.30 11.26
C PRO A 78 -2.60 -16.31 11.75
N THR A 79 -1.75 -15.58 11.02
CA THR A 79 -0.30 -15.44 11.33
C THR A 79 0.01 -14.18 12.10
N LYS A 80 -0.99 -13.33 12.37
CA LYS A 80 -0.89 -12.07 13.10
C LYS A 80 -2.16 -11.80 13.89
N GLN A 81 -2.04 -11.11 15.02
CA GLN A 81 -3.23 -10.54 15.68
C GLN A 81 -3.63 -9.22 15.00
N HIS A 82 -2.73 -8.23 15.04
CA HIS A 82 -2.90 -6.96 14.34
C HIS A 82 -1.98 -6.90 13.12
N TRP A 83 -2.45 -6.34 11.99
CA TRP A 83 -1.67 -6.29 10.74
C TRP A 83 -0.38 -5.46 10.81
N ARG A 84 -0.29 -4.54 11.79
CA ARG A 84 0.91 -3.72 12.08
C ARG A 84 1.98 -4.45 12.91
N ALA A 85 1.63 -5.54 13.60
CA ALA A 85 2.56 -6.28 14.46
C ALA A 85 3.23 -7.42 13.67
N ASP A 86 4.36 -7.92 14.16
CA ASP A 86 5.07 -9.06 13.57
C ASP A 86 4.36 -10.38 13.83
N SER A 87 4.70 -11.38 13.02
CA SER A 87 4.25 -12.76 13.25
C SER A 87 5.07 -13.42 14.35
N ARG A 88 4.54 -14.48 14.96
CA ARG A 88 5.25 -15.26 15.98
C ARG A 88 5.25 -16.74 15.60
N MET A 89 6.36 -17.42 15.88
CA MET A 89 6.51 -18.83 15.57
C MET A 89 5.45 -19.70 16.29
N GLU A 90 5.10 -19.35 17.53
CA GLU A 90 4.03 -20.01 18.31
C GLU A 90 2.70 -20.10 17.52
N TRP A 91 2.31 -19.04 16.81
CA TRP A 91 1.07 -19.02 16.04
C TRP A 91 1.16 -19.89 14.78
N ILE A 92 2.36 -20.07 14.23
CA ILE A 92 2.60 -20.94 13.08
C ILE A 92 2.53 -22.39 13.54
N GLU A 93 3.18 -22.74 14.64
CA GLU A 93 3.18 -24.09 15.20
C GLU A 93 1.76 -24.54 15.55
N ASP A 94 1.02 -23.74 16.33
CA ASP A 94 -0.37 -24.04 16.69
C ASP A 94 -1.27 -24.13 15.45
N GLY A 95 -1.11 -23.19 14.52
CA GLY A 95 -1.92 -23.14 13.30
C GLY A 95 -1.65 -24.32 12.36
N LEU A 96 -0.42 -24.84 12.33
CA LEU A 96 -0.08 -26.04 11.56
C LEU A 96 -0.72 -27.31 12.13
N GLN A 97 -0.85 -27.40 13.46
CA GLN A 97 -1.59 -28.51 14.09
C GLN A 97 -3.08 -28.46 13.74
N ASP A 98 -3.66 -27.26 13.77
CA ASP A 98 -5.06 -27.05 13.40
C ASP A 98 -5.32 -27.32 11.91
N LEU A 99 -4.39 -26.88 11.05
CA LEU A 99 -4.40 -27.17 9.61
C LEU A 99 -4.32 -28.68 9.35
N ARG A 100 -3.39 -29.38 10.01
CA ARG A 100 -3.26 -30.84 9.89
C ARG A 100 -4.58 -31.54 10.22
N ARG A 101 -5.23 -31.14 11.32
CA ARG A 101 -6.51 -31.70 11.74
C ARG A 101 -7.57 -31.53 10.64
N PHE A 102 -7.71 -30.32 10.09
CA PHE A 102 -8.62 -30.05 8.97
C PHE A 102 -8.33 -30.92 7.75
N LEU A 103 -7.06 -31.05 7.34
CA LEU A 103 -6.69 -31.85 6.17
C LEU A 103 -7.12 -33.31 6.31
N ILE A 104 -6.98 -33.88 7.50
CA ILE A 104 -7.36 -35.27 7.81
C ILE A 104 -8.89 -35.41 7.89
N GLU A 105 -9.55 -34.54 8.66
CA GLU A 105 -11.01 -34.61 8.90
C GLU A 105 -11.81 -34.45 7.60
N GLU A 106 -11.41 -33.52 6.74
CA GLU A 106 -12.10 -33.21 5.48
C GLU A 106 -11.54 -33.99 4.28
N ASN A 107 -10.57 -34.89 4.51
CA ASN A 107 -9.91 -35.71 3.48
C ASN A 107 -9.39 -34.89 2.29
N VAL A 108 -8.77 -33.74 2.58
CA VAL A 108 -8.24 -32.83 1.55
C VAL A 108 -7.06 -33.50 0.83
N ARG A 109 -7.17 -33.66 -0.49
CA ARG A 109 -6.18 -34.38 -1.30
C ARG A 109 -5.03 -33.52 -1.77
N SER A 110 -5.22 -32.20 -1.88
CA SER A 110 -4.15 -31.29 -2.29
C SER A 110 -4.29 -29.89 -1.69
N ILE A 111 -3.16 -29.31 -1.30
CA ILE A 111 -3.11 -27.98 -0.68
C ILE A 111 -1.89 -27.18 -1.12
N ALA A 112 -2.07 -25.87 -1.33
CA ALA A 112 -0.99 -24.93 -1.55
C ALA A 112 -0.78 -24.00 -0.34
N ILE A 113 0.47 -23.91 0.13
CA ILE A 113 0.84 -23.18 1.35
C ILE A 113 1.89 -22.10 1.02
N PRO A 114 1.65 -20.82 1.35
CA PRO A 114 2.63 -19.75 1.19
C PRO A 114 3.69 -19.77 2.32
N PRO A 115 4.74 -18.94 2.24
CA PRO A 115 5.74 -18.85 3.30
C PRO A 115 5.16 -18.16 4.55
N LEU A 116 4.60 -18.97 5.46
CA LEU A 116 3.78 -18.53 6.60
C LEU A 116 4.53 -17.55 7.51
N GLY A 117 4.10 -16.29 7.53
CA GLY A 117 4.69 -15.26 8.40
C GLY A 117 6.12 -14.83 8.03
N ALA A 118 6.78 -15.42 7.03
CA ALA A 118 8.17 -15.11 6.69
C ALA A 118 8.35 -13.83 5.84
N GLY A 119 7.30 -13.39 5.14
CA GLY A 119 7.30 -12.13 4.39
C GLY A 119 6.94 -10.94 5.27
N ASN A 120 5.72 -10.44 5.13
CA ASN A 120 5.19 -9.31 5.92
C ASN A 120 5.25 -9.51 7.45
N GLY A 121 5.44 -10.74 7.94
CA GLY A 121 5.53 -11.09 9.35
C GLY A 121 6.93 -11.17 9.93
N GLY A 122 7.98 -11.10 9.11
CA GLY A 122 9.38 -11.03 9.55
C GLY A 122 9.98 -12.33 10.10
N LEU A 123 9.29 -13.47 10.02
CA LEU A 123 9.86 -14.75 10.46
C LEU A 123 10.97 -15.24 9.50
N ASN A 124 11.95 -15.96 10.04
CA ASN A 124 12.98 -16.60 9.22
C ASN A 124 12.39 -17.78 8.43
N TRP A 125 12.51 -17.76 7.10
CA TRP A 125 11.92 -18.79 6.23
C TRP A 125 12.44 -20.21 6.52
N PRO A 126 13.75 -20.48 6.62
CA PRO A 126 14.26 -21.79 7.03
C PRO A 126 13.62 -22.36 8.30
N ASP A 127 13.41 -21.53 9.33
CA ASP A 127 12.76 -21.95 10.57
C ASP A 127 11.29 -22.32 10.34
N VAL A 128 10.54 -21.48 9.62
CA VAL A 128 9.14 -21.73 9.26
C VAL A 128 8.99 -23.01 8.43
N ARG A 129 9.87 -23.20 7.43
CA ARG A 129 9.90 -24.39 6.59
C ARG A 129 10.06 -25.65 7.41
N THR A 130 10.98 -25.65 8.37
CA THR A 130 11.22 -26.78 9.27
C THR A 130 9.95 -27.15 10.06
N ARG A 131 9.16 -26.15 10.47
CA ARG A 131 7.87 -26.39 11.16
C ARG A 131 6.82 -27.00 10.24
N ILE A 132 6.73 -26.52 8.99
CA ILE A 132 5.81 -27.08 7.98
C ILE A 132 6.15 -28.55 7.70
N GLU A 133 7.43 -28.84 7.45
CA GLU A 133 7.92 -30.21 7.20
C GLU A 133 7.62 -31.12 8.40
N SER A 134 7.88 -30.67 9.62
CA SER A 134 7.61 -31.44 10.83
C SER A 134 6.13 -31.70 11.08
N ALA A 135 5.25 -30.76 10.73
CA ALA A 135 3.82 -30.87 11.04
C ALA A 135 3.02 -31.64 9.98
N LEU A 136 3.44 -31.57 8.72
CA LEU A 136 2.66 -32.08 7.58
C LEU A 136 3.41 -33.10 6.72
N GLY A 137 4.72 -33.28 6.90
CA GLY A 137 5.57 -34.09 6.02
C GLY A 137 5.26 -35.59 6.00
N ASP A 138 4.61 -36.11 7.04
CA ASP A 138 4.18 -37.51 7.15
C ASP A 138 2.80 -37.77 6.54
N LEU A 139 2.09 -36.74 6.04
CA LEU A 139 0.83 -36.91 5.33
C LEU A 139 1.07 -37.50 3.93
N GLN A 140 0.72 -38.78 3.76
CA GLN A 140 0.92 -39.52 2.52
C GLN A 140 -0.21 -39.30 1.50
N ASP A 141 -1.45 -39.13 1.99
CA ASP A 141 -2.68 -39.01 1.18
C ASP A 141 -2.98 -37.59 0.69
N THR A 142 -2.14 -36.62 1.07
CA THR A 142 -2.27 -35.21 0.71
C THR A 142 -1.05 -34.76 -0.08
N GLU A 143 -1.26 -34.17 -1.25
CA GLU A 143 -0.26 -33.44 -2.01
C GLU A 143 -0.10 -32.03 -1.43
N ILE A 144 1.11 -31.67 -1.02
CA ILE A 144 1.39 -30.40 -0.37
C ILE A 144 2.37 -29.62 -1.23
N LEU A 145 1.87 -28.53 -1.81
CA LEU A 145 2.65 -27.60 -2.62
C LEU A 145 3.07 -26.39 -1.77
N ILE A 146 4.35 -26.29 -1.46
CA ILE A 146 4.92 -25.19 -0.68
C ILE A 146 5.49 -24.13 -1.62
N TYR A 147 4.95 -22.91 -1.53
CA TYR A 147 5.49 -21.77 -2.24
C TYR A 147 6.61 -21.13 -1.42
N GLU A 148 7.79 -21.04 -2.01
CA GLU A 148 8.95 -20.43 -1.36
C GLU A 148 8.94 -18.90 -1.52
N PRO A 149 9.53 -18.15 -0.56
CA PRO A 149 9.77 -16.72 -0.76
C PRO A 149 10.68 -16.51 -1.98
N THR A 150 10.33 -15.58 -2.86
CA THR A 150 11.15 -15.18 -3.99
C THR A 150 11.78 -13.80 -3.75
N GLU A 151 13.03 -13.60 -4.19
CA GLU A 151 13.66 -12.26 -4.19
C GLU A 151 12.92 -11.28 -5.12
N LYS A 152 12.46 -11.79 -6.27
CA LYS A 152 11.52 -11.08 -7.14
C LYS A 152 10.10 -11.36 -6.67
N TYR A 153 9.54 -10.40 -5.92
CA TYR A 153 8.21 -10.43 -5.33
C TYR A 153 7.13 -10.88 -6.33
N GLN A 154 6.40 -11.94 -5.99
CA GLN A 154 5.28 -12.47 -6.79
C GLN A 154 3.92 -11.88 -6.42
N ASN A 155 3.89 -10.69 -5.80
CA ASN A 155 2.70 -9.84 -5.88
C ASN A 155 2.68 -9.21 -7.27
N VAL A 156 2.36 -10.05 -8.26
CA VAL A 156 2.35 -9.71 -9.68
C VAL A 156 1.64 -8.37 -9.84
N ALA A 157 2.28 -7.45 -10.59
CA ALA A 157 1.69 -6.17 -10.94
C ALA A 157 0.24 -6.38 -11.38
N LYS A 158 -0.66 -5.55 -10.84
CA LYS A 158 -2.08 -5.69 -11.10
C LYS A 158 -2.33 -5.42 -12.58
N SER A 159 -2.87 -6.40 -13.31
CA SER A 159 -3.07 -6.28 -14.76
C SER A 159 -4.29 -5.45 -15.14
N THR A 160 -5.29 -5.37 -14.25
CA THR A 160 -6.52 -4.59 -14.41
C THR A 160 -7.02 -4.11 -13.05
N GLY A 161 -7.46 -2.85 -12.97
CA GLY A 161 -7.99 -2.22 -11.77
C GLY A 161 -9.36 -1.61 -11.97
N VAL A 162 -9.73 -0.66 -11.12
CA VAL A 162 -11.03 0.02 -11.22
C VAL A 162 -11.05 0.91 -12.48
N LYS A 163 -12.07 0.77 -13.34
CA LYS A 163 -12.23 1.56 -14.57
C LYS A 163 -13.04 2.86 -14.40
N LYS A 164 -13.73 3.03 -13.28
CA LYS A 164 -14.54 4.22 -13.04
C LYS A 164 -13.65 5.36 -12.52
N LEU A 165 -13.52 6.44 -13.28
CA LEU A 165 -12.92 7.68 -12.78
C LEU A 165 -13.86 8.40 -11.81
N THR A 166 -13.23 9.10 -10.90
CA THR A 166 -13.81 10.06 -9.95
C THR A 166 -12.85 11.26 -9.93
N PRO A 167 -13.27 12.46 -9.51
CA PRO A 167 -12.37 13.62 -9.49
C PRO A 167 -11.03 13.32 -8.81
N ALA A 168 -11.05 12.77 -7.59
CA ALA A 168 -9.83 12.39 -6.86
C ALA A 168 -8.89 11.45 -7.63
N ARG A 169 -9.46 10.44 -8.31
CA ARG A 169 -8.70 9.45 -9.12
C ARG A 169 -8.05 10.11 -10.32
N ALA A 170 -8.81 10.89 -11.07
CA ALA A 170 -8.32 11.57 -12.26
C ALA A 170 -7.23 12.57 -11.91
N MET A 171 -7.45 13.34 -10.83
CA MET A 171 -6.52 14.35 -10.33
C MET A 171 -5.18 13.74 -9.90
N ILE A 172 -5.19 12.68 -9.08
CA ILE A 172 -3.94 12.01 -8.65
C ILE A 172 -3.24 11.32 -9.84
N ALA A 173 -3.98 10.66 -10.73
CA ALA A 173 -3.38 10.02 -11.89
C ALA A 173 -2.71 11.04 -12.83
N GLU A 174 -3.38 12.16 -13.10
CA GLU A 174 -2.84 13.24 -13.92
C GLU A 174 -1.66 13.94 -13.25
N LEU A 175 -1.68 14.10 -11.93
CA LEU A 175 -0.57 14.67 -11.17
C LEU A 175 0.69 13.81 -11.30
N VAL A 176 0.57 12.48 -11.19
CA VAL A 176 1.67 11.54 -11.44
C VAL A 176 2.16 11.65 -12.89
N ARG A 177 1.23 11.73 -13.86
CA ARG A 177 1.57 11.87 -15.28
C ARG A 177 2.35 13.16 -15.56
N ARG A 178 1.90 14.30 -15.04
CA ARG A 178 2.55 15.61 -15.23
C ARG A 178 3.95 15.61 -14.66
N TYR A 179 4.12 15.08 -13.45
CA TYR A 179 5.43 14.96 -12.81
C TYR A 179 6.38 14.04 -13.60
N TRP A 180 5.89 12.91 -14.13
CA TRP A 180 6.69 12.00 -14.96
C TRP A 180 7.19 12.65 -16.26
N VAL A 181 6.39 13.51 -16.87
CA VAL A 181 6.75 14.23 -18.12
C VAL A 181 7.92 15.20 -17.90
N LEU A 182 8.18 15.62 -16.66
CA LEU A 182 9.34 16.45 -16.30
C LEU A 182 10.65 15.64 -16.25
N GLY A 183 10.61 14.34 -16.55
CA GLY A 183 11.78 13.45 -16.57
C GLY A 183 12.13 12.88 -15.20
N MET A 184 11.24 13.01 -14.22
CA MET A 184 11.45 12.53 -12.85
C MET A 184 10.70 11.21 -12.61
N GLU A 185 11.37 10.25 -11.97
CA GLU A 185 10.70 9.06 -11.44
C GLU A 185 9.83 9.47 -10.24
N CYS A 186 8.56 9.04 -10.25
CA CYS A 186 7.63 9.34 -9.17
C CYS A 186 7.55 8.16 -8.22
N SER A 187 8.11 8.26 -7.02
CA SER A 187 7.93 7.23 -5.99
C SER A 187 6.69 7.51 -5.13
N LEU A 188 6.32 6.53 -4.29
CA LEU A 188 5.26 6.73 -3.30
C LEU A 188 5.50 7.96 -2.41
N LEU A 189 6.77 8.30 -2.14
CA LEU A 189 7.11 9.51 -1.42
C LEU A 189 6.70 10.76 -2.19
N GLU A 190 7.08 10.94 -3.45
CA GLU A 190 6.68 12.14 -4.22
C GLU A 190 5.17 12.25 -4.34
N ILE A 191 4.46 11.15 -4.58
CA ILE A 191 3.00 11.15 -4.68
C ILE A 191 2.34 11.72 -3.42
N GLN A 192 2.88 11.44 -2.22
CA GLN A 192 2.36 12.02 -0.98
C GLN A 192 2.53 13.55 -0.93
N LYS A 193 3.64 14.09 -1.44
CA LYS A 193 3.93 15.54 -1.44
C LYS A 193 3.10 16.24 -2.49
N LEU A 194 3.04 15.67 -3.69
CA LEU A 194 2.21 16.17 -4.77
C LEU A 194 0.73 16.19 -4.34
N ALA A 195 0.24 15.13 -3.69
CA ALA A 195 -1.14 15.08 -3.19
C ALA A 195 -1.40 16.12 -2.08
N TRP A 196 -0.43 16.37 -1.20
CA TRP A 196 -0.49 17.44 -0.19
C TRP A 196 -0.63 18.81 -0.86
N LEU A 197 0.28 19.13 -1.78
CA LEU A 197 0.27 20.40 -2.50
C LEU A 197 -1.01 20.58 -3.32
N LEU A 198 -1.54 19.49 -3.89
CA LEU A 198 -2.79 19.52 -4.61
C LEU A 198 -3.99 19.80 -3.69
N GLN A 199 -4.07 19.18 -2.52
CA GLN A 199 -5.16 19.47 -1.60
C GLN A 199 -5.11 20.94 -1.12
N ARG A 200 -3.90 21.49 -0.94
CA ARG A 200 -3.69 22.92 -0.63
C ARG A 200 -4.16 23.84 -1.75
N ALA A 201 -3.82 23.53 -3.00
CA ALA A 201 -4.28 24.27 -4.17
C ALA A 201 -5.82 24.24 -4.30
N ILE A 202 -6.44 23.08 -4.07
CA ILE A 202 -7.91 22.92 -4.06
C ILE A 202 -8.55 23.82 -2.99
N GLU A 203 -7.99 23.86 -1.78
CA GLU A 203 -8.47 24.72 -0.68
C GLU A 203 -8.41 26.21 -1.07
N GLN A 204 -7.32 26.68 -1.68
CA GLN A 204 -7.12 28.08 -2.07
C GLN A 204 -8.05 28.51 -3.21
N HIS A 205 -8.31 27.61 -4.16
CA HIS A 205 -9.28 27.83 -5.21
C HIS A 205 -10.74 27.73 -4.71
N GLN A 206 -10.97 27.44 -3.43
CA GLN A 206 -12.30 27.27 -2.82
C GLN A 206 -13.14 26.19 -3.52
N GLN A 207 -12.47 25.18 -4.07
CA GLN A 207 -13.11 24.05 -4.75
C GLN A 207 -13.59 23.02 -3.73
N GLU A 208 -14.53 22.15 -4.12
CA GLU A 208 -14.88 21.00 -3.29
C GLU A 208 -13.65 20.11 -3.06
N ASP A 209 -13.32 19.82 -1.79
CA ASP A 209 -12.28 18.84 -1.45
C ASP A 209 -12.74 17.42 -1.76
N VAL A 210 -12.46 17.00 -2.99
CA VAL A 210 -12.71 15.65 -3.48
C VAL A 210 -11.69 14.63 -2.98
N LEU A 211 -10.51 15.07 -2.54
CA LEU A 211 -9.42 14.20 -2.09
C LEU A 211 -9.69 13.66 -0.68
N LYS A 212 -10.19 14.52 0.22
CA LYS A 212 -10.52 14.20 1.62
C LYS A 212 -9.36 13.48 2.33
N LEU A 213 -8.13 13.86 2.00
CA LEU A 213 -6.92 13.28 2.56
C LEU A 213 -6.68 13.84 3.96
N ARG A 214 -6.19 12.98 4.85
CA ARG A 214 -5.94 13.33 6.25
C ARG A 214 -4.44 13.30 6.49
N PHE A 215 -3.82 14.44 6.28
CA PHE A 215 -2.37 14.56 6.41
C PHE A 215 -1.93 14.78 7.85
N GLU A 216 -0.80 14.16 8.19
CA GLU A 216 -0.04 14.39 9.41
C GLU A 216 1.43 14.67 9.06
N ALA A 217 2.12 15.43 9.91
CA ALA A 217 3.57 15.59 9.81
C ALA A 217 4.25 14.24 10.08
N HIS A 218 5.04 13.76 9.13
CA HIS A 218 5.71 12.47 9.22
C HIS A 218 7.20 12.59 8.84
N TYR A 219 7.89 11.46 8.69
CA TYR A 219 9.35 11.37 8.54
C TYR A 219 9.93 12.24 7.41
N TYR A 220 9.26 12.26 6.26
CA TYR A 220 9.69 12.94 5.04
C TYR A 220 8.72 14.05 4.62
N GLY A 221 8.13 14.75 5.60
CA GLY A 221 7.10 15.76 5.33
C GLY A 221 5.67 15.23 5.54
N PRO A 222 4.66 15.92 4.98
CA PRO A 222 3.25 15.54 5.09
C PRO A 222 2.98 14.13 4.56
N TYR A 223 2.18 13.36 5.29
CA TYR A 223 1.78 12.01 4.90
C TYR A 223 0.30 11.76 5.19
N ALA A 224 -0.42 11.20 4.21
CA ALA A 224 -1.80 10.77 4.37
C ALA A 224 -1.91 9.23 4.23
N PRO A 225 -2.18 8.49 5.32
CA PRO A 225 -2.35 7.04 5.26
C PRO A 225 -3.51 6.62 4.33
N ASN A 226 -4.56 7.45 4.23
CA ASN A 226 -5.72 7.16 3.40
C ASN A 226 -5.49 7.39 1.89
N LEU A 227 -4.38 8.02 1.48
CA LEU A 227 -3.99 8.11 0.07
C LEU A 227 -3.71 6.72 -0.53
N ASN A 228 -3.22 5.78 0.27
CA ASN A 228 -2.94 4.41 -0.19
C ASN A 228 -4.19 3.71 -0.74
N HIS A 229 -5.38 4.01 -0.20
CA HIS A 229 -6.64 3.46 -0.72
C HIS A 229 -6.96 4.00 -2.11
N LEU A 230 -6.70 5.29 -2.35
CA LEU A 230 -6.89 5.91 -3.66
C LEU A 230 -5.89 5.35 -4.68
N LEU A 231 -4.61 5.21 -4.30
CA LEU A 231 -3.59 4.62 -5.18
C LEU A 231 -3.88 3.16 -5.51
N ASN A 232 -4.36 2.36 -4.56
CA ASN A 232 -4.79 0.98 -4.82
C ASN A 232 -5.96 0.91 -5.83
N ALA A 233 -6.86 1.89 -5.82
CA ALA A 233 -7.96 1.96 -6.79
C ALA A 233 -7.46 2.33 -8.21
N LEU A 234 -6.33 3.02 -8.32
CA LEU A 234 -5.69 3.39 -9.58
C LEU A 234 -4.76 2.28 -10.12
N ASP A 235 -4.25 1.42 -9.24
CA ASP A 235 -3.32 0.34 -9.55
C ASP A 235 -3.86 -0.60 -10.64
N GLY A 236 -3.05 -0.81 -11.68
CA GLY A 236 -3.33 -1.68 -12.82
C GLY A 236 -4.19 -1.07 -13.93
N THR A 237 -4.94 -0.01 -13.66
CA THR A 237 -5.67 0.74 -14.71
C THR A 237 -4.94 2.02 -15.06
N TYR A 238 -4.86 2.97 -14.14
CA TYR A 238 -4.34 4.32 -14.40
C TYR A 238 -2.91 4.50 -13.95
N LEU A 239 -2.49 3.77 -12.92
CA LEU A 239 -1.13 3.76 -12.40
C LEU A 239 -0.56 2.34 -12.47
N LYS A 240 0.75 2.25 -12.60
CA LYS A 240 1.52 1.00 -12.63
C LYS A 240 2.74 1.12 -11.74
N ALA A 241 3.20 -0.03 -11.26
CA ALA A 241 4.44 -0.19 -10.53
C ALA A 241 5.01 -1.59 -10.86
N GLU A 242 6.28 -1.84 -10.53
CA GLU A 242 6.91 -3.15 -10.76
C GLU A 242 6.23 -4.27 -9.96
N LYS A 243 5.58 -3.90 -8.87
CA LYS A 243 4.72 -4.74 -8.03
C LYS A 243 3.42 -3.99 -7.73
N ARG A 244 2.47 -4.65 -7.06
CA ARG A 244 1.23 -4.01 -6.61
C ARG A 244 1.54 -2.77 -5.76
N ILE A 245 0.86 -1.66 -6.02
CA ILE A 245 1.08 -0.38 -5.31
C ILE A 245 0.90 -0.51 -3.78
N PRO A 246 -0.07 -1.28 -3.26
CA PRO A 246 -0.19 -1.53 -1.82
C PRO A 246 1.02 -2.22 -1.16
N ASP A 247 1.89 -2.84 -1.97
CA ASP A 247 3.13 -3.51 -1.53
C ASP A 247 4.39 -2.66 -1.82
N SER A 248 4.21 -1.45 -2.34
CA SER A 248 5.29 -0.50 -2.59
C SER A 248 5.90 0.03 -1.29
N GLN A 249 7.22 0.07 -1.29
CA GLN A 249 8.06 0.78 -0.34
C GLN A 249 8.11 2.27 -0.69
N PRO A 250 8.57 3.13 0.24
CA PRO A 250 8.56 4.58 0.03
C PRO A 250 9.23 5.05 -1.26
N LEU A 251 10.32 4.39 -1.69
CA LEU A 251 11.11 4.76 -2.87
C LEU A 251 10.71 4.00 -4.14
N ASP A 252 9.74 3.09 -4.07
CA ASP A 252 9.35 2.32 -5.25
C ASP A 252 8.62 3.23 -6.25
N VAL A 253 9.03 3.11 -7.50
CA VAL A 253 8.56 3.93 -8.62
C VAL A 253 7.16 3.52 -9.04
N ILE A 254 6.29 4.52 -9.18
CA ILE A 254 4.90 4.41 -9.62
C ILE A 254 4.74 5.36 -10.82
N TRP A 255 4.29 4.84 -11.96
CA TRP A 255 4.14 5.63 -13.18
C TRP A 255 2.72 5.58 -13.73
N PHE A 256 2.40 6.58 -14.55
CA PHE A 256 1.12 6.65 -15.23
C PHE A 256 1.03 5.60 -16.35
N ASN A 257 -0.14 4.98 -16.51
CA ASN A 257 -0.39 4.09 -17.63
C ASN A 257 -0.74 4.91 -18.89
N ASP A 258 0.24 5.16 -19.76
CA ASP A 258 0.07 6.00 -20.96
C ASP A 258 -1.11 5.60 -21.87
N ARG A 259 -1.55 4.34 -21.83
CA ARG A 259 -2.73 3.87 -22.57
C ARG A 259 -4.03 4.58 -22.14
N GLU A 260 -4.10 5.07 -20.91
CA GLU A 260 -5.26 5.77 -20.36
C GLU A 260 -5.15 7.29 -20.51
N LYS A 261 -4.09 7.82 -21.13
CA LYS A 261 -3.82 9.27 -21.22
C LYS A 261 -4.99 10.04 -21.83
N GLU A 262 -5.46 9.60 -23.00
CA GLU A 262 -6.57 10.26 -23.70
C GLU A 262 -7.86 10.19 -22.90
N HIS A 263 -8.14 9.03 -22.29
CA HIS A 263 -9.33 8.83 -21.47
C HIS A 263 -9.35 9.75 -20.23
N VAL A 264 -8.24 9.80 -19.48
CA VAL A 264 -8.10 10.68 -18.31
C VAL A 264 -8.18 12.15 -18.73
N ASN A 265 -7.52 12.53 -19.83
CA ASN A 265 -7.55 13.91 -20.32
C ASN A 265 -8.95 14.36 -20.75
N LEU A 266 -9.68 13.55 -21.51
CA LEU A 266 -11.06 13.84 -21.90
C LEU A 266 -11.95 13.99 -20.67
N TRP A 267 -11.84 13.06 -19.72
CA TRP A 267 -12.63 13.07 -18.49
C TRP A 267 -12.34 14.30 -17.62
N LEU A 268 -11.08 14.70 -17.49
CA LEU A 268 -10.69 15.93 -16.78
C LEU A 268 -11.25 17.19 -17.45
N ASN A 269 -11.29 17.23 -18.78
CA ASN A 269 -11.80 18.38 -19.53
C ASN A 269 -13.33 18.45 -19.59
N SER A 270 -14.04 17.40 -19.17
CA SER A 270 -15.50 17.36 -19.08
C SER A 270 -16.01 17.34 -17.64
N GLU A 271 -15.74 16.28 -16.90
CA GLU A 271 -16.37 15.94 -15.61
C GLU A 271 -15.61 16.52 -14.40
N ALA A 272 -14.32 16.84 -14.58
CA ALA A 272 -13.48 17.41 -13.51
C ALA A 272 -12.79 18.72 -13.91
N LYS A 273 -13.41 19.45 -14.83
CA LYS A 273 -12.88 20.72 -15.34
C LYS A 273 -12.69 21.75 -14.23
N GLU A 274 -13.55 21.70 -13.22
CA GLU A 274 -13.51 22.59 -12.06
C GLU A 274 -12.16 22.57 -11.34
N TRP A 275 -11.49 21.42 -11.24
CA TRP A 275 -10.24 21.24 -10.49
C TRP A 275 -8.96 21.45 -11.33
N LEU A 276 -9.07 21.70 -12.63
CA LEU A 276 -7.92 21.95 -13.50
C LEU A 276 -7.02 23.11 -13.03
N PRO A 277 -7.56 24.24 -12.50
CA PRO A 277 -6.71 25.32 -11.97
C PRO A 277 -5.77 24.84 -10.86
N ALA A 278 -6.24 23.98 -9.96
CA ALA A 278 -5.40 23.46 -8.87
C ALA A 278 -4.27 22.56 -9.41
N LEU A 279 -4.53 21.74 -10.44
CA LEU A 279 -3.47 20.95 -11.08
C LEU A 279 -2.40 21.83 -11.72
N GLU A 280 -2.84 22.91 -12.37
CA GLU A 280 -1.96 23.85 -13.04
C GLU A 280 -1.09 24.61 -12.03
N GLN A 281 -1.70 25.10 -10.95
CA GLN A 281 -1.01 25.74 -9.85
C GLN A 281 0.05 24.83 -9.23
N VAL A 282 -0.25 23.55 -8.99
CA VAL A 282 0.76 22.61 -8.47
C VAL A 282 1.91 22.41 -9.46
N SER A 283 1.62 22.34 -10.76
CA SER A 283 2.65 22.18 -11.80
C SER A 283 3.59 23.39 -11.83
N GLN A 284 3.07 24.60 -11.63
CA GLN A 284 3.87 25.83 -11.55
C GLN A 284 4.62 25.96 -10.22
N LEU A 285 3.99 25.55 -9.12
CA LEU A 285 4.59 25.57 -7.79
C LEU A 285 5.84 24.69 -7.70
N ILE A 286 5.78 23.49 -8.29
CA ILE A 286 6.91 22.54 -8.25
C ILE A 286 8.00 22.82 -9.30
N ASP A 287 7.81 23.80 -10.18
CA ASP A 287 8.81 24.18 -11.20
C ASP A 287 10.11 24.62 -10.51
N GLY A 288 11.21 23.94 -10.82
CA GLY A 288 12.50 24.07 -10.15
C GLY A 288 12.63 23.37 -8.79
N PHE A 289 11.59 22.66 -8.33
CA PHE A 289 11.54 21.86 -7.10
C PHE A 289 11.20 20.39 -7.36
N GLU A 290 11.31 19.92 -8.61
CA GLU A 290 10.85 18.59 -9.03
C GLU A 290 11.68 17.47 -8.40
N SER A 291 12.93 17.71 -8.02
CA SER A 291 13.74 16.66 -7.39
C SER A 291 13.08 16.11 -6.11
N PRO A 292 13.37 14.86 -5.69
CA PRO A 292 12.86 14.31 -4.43
C PRO A 292 13.19 15.22 -3.23
N PHE A 293 14.36 15.85 -3.25
CA PHE A 293 14.79 16.86 -2.28
C PHE A 293 13.90 18.12 -2.34
N GLY A 294 13.71 18.67 -3.54
CA GLY A 294 12.92 19.89 -3.77
C GLY A 294 11.47 19.72 -3.34
N LEU A 295 10.84 18.60 -3.68
CA LEU A 295 9.47 18.29 -3.26
C LEU A 295 9.36 18.09 -1.75
N GLU A 296 10.32 17.41 -1.11
CA GLU A 296 10.33 17.27 0.35
C GLU A 296 10.43 18.64 1.02
N LEU A 297 11.35 19.48 0.54
CA LEU A 297 11.57 20.84 1.03
C LEU A 297 10.30 21.67 0.90
N LEU A 298 9.71 21.72 -0.31
CA LEU A 298 8.55 22.54 -0.62
C LEU A 298 7.33 22.13 0.23
N ALA A 299 7.02 20.84 0.29
CA ALA A 299 5.91 20.34 1.10
C ALA A 299 6.14 20.50 2.61
N THR A 300 7.40 20.44 3.07
CA THR A 300 7.73 20.69 4.49
C THR A 300 7.52 22.16 4.85
N VAL A 301 8.00 23.09 4.02
CA VAL A 301 7.81 24.53 4.24
C VAL A 301 6.33 24.89 4.18
N ASP A 302 5.62 24.43 3.15
CA ASP A 302 4.18 24.66 3.03
C ASP A 302 3.39 24.14 4.24
N TRP A 303 3.74 22.96 4.77
CA TRP A 303 3.14 22.46 6.02
C TRP A 303 3.39 23.39 7.20
N LEU A 304 4.63 23.87 7.39
CA LEU A 304 4.97 24.73 8.52
C LEU A 304 4.21 26.06 8.48
N LEU A 305 4.08 26.67 7.30
CA LEU A 305 3.36 27.92 7.13
C LEU A 305 1.85 27.77 7.35
N THR A 306 1.29 26.60 7.06
CA THR A 306 -0.17 26.41 6.98
C THR A 306 -0.76 25.64 8.15
N ARG A 307 -0.04 24.65 8.69
CA ARG A 307 -0.43 23.80 9.82
C ARG A 307 0.45 24.01 11.04
N GLY A 308 1.69 24.45 10.83
CA GLY A 308 2.66 24.75 11.90
C GLY A 308 2.59 26.17 12.44
N GLU A 309 1.67 27.00 11.94
CA GLU A 309 1.48 28.41 12.35
C GLU A 309 2.76 29.27 12.25
N CYS A 310 3.72 28.85 11.42
CA CYS A 310 4.96 29.59 11.23
C CYS A 310 4.74 30.82 10.34
N GLN A 311 5.48 31.88 10.63
CA GLN A 311 5.55 33.05 9.75
C GLN A 311 6.41 32.73 8.52
N PRO A 312 6.19 33.39 7.37
CA PRO A 312 6.97 33.18 6.15
C PRO A 312 8.33 33.87 6.21
N THR A 313 9.11 33.56 7.24
CA THR A 313 10.46 34.05 7.48
C THR A 313 11.39 32.87 7.74
N LEU A 314 12.66 33.02 7.36
CA LEU A 314 13.66 31.98 7.54
C LEU A 314 13.75 31.53 9.01
N ASP A 315 13.79 32.48 9.95
CA ASP A 315 13.91 32.18 11.38
C ASP A 315 12.69 31.40 11.90
N SER A 316 11.47 31.81 11.54
CA SER A 316 10.26 31.12 11.99
C SER A 316 10.15 29.71 11.42
N VAL A 317 10.53 29.52 10.15
CA VAL A 317 10.51 28.21 9.50
C VAL A 317 11.57 27.29 10.10
N LYS A 318 12.77 27.80 10.41
CA LYS A 318 13.83 27.03 11.10
C LYS A 318 13.39 26.60 12.49
N GLU A 319 12.72 27.47 13.24
CA GLU A 319 12.14 27.11 14.54
C GLU A 319 11.07 26.01 14.39
N GLY A 320 10.18 26.14 13.39
CA GLY A 320 9.21 25.11 13.05
C GLY A 320 9.85 23.76 12.68
N LEU A 321 10.98 23.77 11.98
CA LEU A 321 11.74 22.56 11.65
C LEU A 321 12.37 21.93 12.90
N HIS A 322 12.92 22.74 13.82
CA HIS A 322 13.41 22.25 15.10
C HIS A 322 12.33 21.55 15.92
N GLN A 323 11.10 22.04 15.82
CA GLN A 323 9.93 21.50 16.51
C GLN A 323 9.11 20.53 15.63
N TRP A 324 9.71 19.94 14.59
CA TRP A 324 8.98 19.10 13.64
C TRP A 324 8.20 17.97 14.36
N PRO A 325 6.87 17.87 14.18
CA PRO A 325 6.04 17.01 15.04
C PRO A 325 6.34 15.50 14.97
N ALA A 326 7.01 15.03 13.91
CA ALA A 326 7.38 13.61 13.79
C ALA A 326 8.52 13.19 14.75
N GLY A 327 9.08 14.11 15.53
CA GLY A 327 10.05 13.85 16.59
C GLY A 327 11.47 14.32 16.27
N GLU A 328 12.29 14.42 17.32
CA GLU A 328 13.62 15.06 17.30
C GLU A 328 14.56 14.47 16.24
N ARG A 329 14.54 13.14 16.03
CA ARG A 329 15.33 12.49 14.99
C ARG A 329 15.05 13.07 13.60
N TRP A 330 13.79 13.32 13.28
CA TRP A 330 13.36 13.79 11.97
C TRP A 330 13.49 15.31 11.83
N ALA A 331 13.26 16.05 12.92
CA ALA A 331 13.63 17.47 13.01
C ALA A 331 15.12 17.68 12.69
N ASN A 332 16.01 16.95 13.38
CA ASN A 332 17.45 17.03 13.17
C ASN A 332 17.88 16.61 11.76
N ARG A 333 17.21 15.62 11.15
CA ARG A 333 17.46 15.27 9.74
C ARG A 333 17.12 16.44 8.82
N LYS A 334 15.94 17.04 8.98
CA LYS A 334 15.49 18.15 8.12
C LYS A 334 16.38 19.37 8.26
N MET A 335 16.77 19.71 9.49
CA MET A 335 17.72 20.80 9.77
C MET A 335 19.10 20.59 9.12
N LYS A 336 19.56 19.35 9.00
CA LYS A 336 20.82 19.03 8.28
C LYS A 336 20.65 18.99 6.77
N LEU A 337 19.44 18.68 6.30
CA LEU A 337 19.13 18.49 4.89
C LEU A 337 18.87 19.84 4.20
N PHE A 338 18.14 20.74 4.84
CA PHE A 338 17.72 22.00 4.25
C PHE A 338 18.60 23.16 4.75
N ASP A 339 19.43 23.70 3.86
CA ASP A 339 20.18 24.92 4.15
C ASP A 339 19.31 26.19 4.05
N ASP A 340 19.83 27.29 4.60
CA ASP A 340 19.12 28.57 4.67
C ASP A 340 18.72 29.11 3.30
N LYS A 341 19.53 28.88 2.26
CA LYS A 341 19.27 29.36 0.90
C LYS A 341 18.09 28.61 0.28
N ASN A 342 18.09 27.28 0.41
CA ASN A 342 17.02 26.41 -0.06
C ASN A 342 15.71 26.71 0.67
N LEU A 343 15.77 26.90 1.99
CA LEU A 343 14.60 27.30 2.78
C LEU A 343 14.04 28.64 2.30
N GLN A 344 14.89 29.65 2.10
CA GLN A 344 14.42 30.95 1.61
C GLN A 344 13.76 30.85 0.23
N PHE A 345 14.32 30.06 -0.69
CA PHE A 345 13.69 29.83 -1.99
C PHE A 345 12.33 29.15 -1.87
N ALA A 346 12.23 28.12 -1.05
CA ALA A 346 10.97 27.41 -0.82
C ALA A 346 9.92 28.30 -0.15
N ILE A 347 10.30 29.14 0.82
CA ILE A 347 9.40 30.12 1.46
C ILE A 347 8.85 31.07 0.40
N ASN A 348 9.72 31.68 -0.41
CA ASN A 348 9.30 32.62 -1.44
C ASN A 348 8.36 31.94 -2.45
N ARG A 349 8.68 30.71 -2.85
CA ARG A 349 7.86 29.94 -3.79
C ARG A 349 6.50 29.57 -3.20
N VAL A 350 6.42 29.12 -1.95
CA VAL A 350 5.14 28.84 -1.27
C VAL A 350 4.33 30.13 -1.12
N MET A 351 4.96 31.26 -0.79
CA MET A 351 4.25 32.54 -0.68
C MET A 351 3.68 33.02 -2.02
N GLU A 352 4.34 32.71 -3.13
CA GLU A 352 3.88 33.08 -4.48
C GLU A 352 2.61 32.32 -4.90
N PHE A 353 2.53 31.04 -4.57
CA PHE A 353 1.45 30.17 -5.04
C PHE A 353 0.40 29.86 -3.98
N HIS A 354 0.79 29.74 -2.71
CA HIS A 354 -0.01 29.08 -1.69
C HIS A 354 -0.36 29.94 -0.45
N CYS A 355 -0.05 31.25 -0.48
CA CYS A 355 -0.38 32.18 0.61
C CYS A 355 -1.23 33.36 0.14
#